data_AF-A0A0J9XHW8-F1
#
_entry.id   AF-A0A0J9XHW8-F1
#
_cell.length_a   1.000
_cell.length_b   1.000
_cell.length_c   1.000
_cell.angle_alpha   90.00
_cell.angle_beta   90.00
_cell.angle_gamma   90.00
#
_symmetry.space_group_name_H-M   'P 1'
#
loop_
_entity.id
_entity.type
_entity.pdbx_description
1 polymer ?
#
loop_
_entity_poly.entity_id
_entity_poly.type
_entity_poly.pdbx_seq_one_letter_code
_entity_poly.pdbx_strand_id
1 'polypeptide(L)'
;MSSAPWIYLLAVLLNATNLFFQVFFTILYSDLESDYINPIDLCNKLNKYILPEAAIQGFLTIIFLLNGFWWSFLVTAPVMAFNARKIQLNTHLLDATEIFRTLGKHKKESYIKLGYHLLFFFFFLYCMIVALVRD
;
A
#
# COMPACT_ATOMS: atom_id res chain seq x y z
N MET A 1 7.60 28.24 11.17
CA MET A 1 7.39 27.32 10.03
C MET A 1 6.85 26.03 10.63
N SER A 2 5.57 25.74 10.45
CA SER A 2 5.01 24.47 10.92
C SER A 2 5.68 23.32 10.18
N SER A 3 5.94 22.21 10.88
CA SER A 3 6.46 20.99 10.27
C SER A 3 5.38 20.22 9.51
N ALA A 4 4.11 20.61 9.65
CA ALA A 4 2.96 19.90 9.10
C ALA A 4 2.97 19.76 7.56
N PRO A 5 3.25 20.82 6.74
CA PRO A 5 3.24 20.68 5.29
C PRO A 5 4.29 19.68 4.79
N TRP A 6 5.46 19.64 5.43
CA TRP A 6 6.55 18.73 5.08
C TRP A 6 6.18 17.26 5.36
N ILE A 7 5.45 17.00 6.45
CA ILE A 7 4.98 15.66 6.79
C ILE A 7 3.91 15.21 5.79
N TYR A 8 2.99 16.09 5.41
CA TYR A 8 1.98 15.76 4.39
C TYR A 8 2.59 15.60 2.99
N LEU A 9 3.61 16.38 2.64
CA LEU A 9 4.37 16.20 1.39
C LEU A 9 5.02 14.81 1.35
N LEU A 10 5.70 14.41 2.44
CA LEU A 10 6.28 13.08 2.57
C LEU A 10 5.19 12.00 2.44
N ALA A 11 4.03 12.20 3.08
CA ALA A 11 2.93 11.26 3.01
C ALA A 11 2.37 11.09 1.58
N VAL A 12 2.25 12.19 0.82
CA VAL A 12 1.85 12.15 -0.59
C VAL A 12 2.85 11.34 -1.42
N LEU A 13 4.16 11.57 -1.25
CA LEU A 13 5.21 10.87 -2.00
C LEU A 13 5.25 9.37 -1.69
N LEU A 14 5.18 9.00 -0.40
CA LEU A 14 5.16 7.60 0.02
C LEU A 14 3.87 6.89 -0.42
N ASN A 15 2.72 7.55 -0.33
CA ASN A 15 1.46 6.99 -0.81
C ASN A 15 1.44 6.83 -2.34
N ALA A 16 2.05 7.75 -3.08
CA ALA A 16 2.23 7.61 -4.54
C ALA A 16 3.10 6.40 -4.90
N THR A 17 4.14 6.14 -4.10
CA THR A 17 4.99 4.95 -4.28
C THR A 17 4.20 3.67 -4.02
N ASN A 18 3.38 3.62 -2.96
CA ASN A 18 2.48 2.49 -2.71
C ASN A 18 1.45 2.31 -3.83
N LEU A 19 0.92 3.41 -4.39
CA LEU A 19 0.02 3.35 -5.55
C LEU A 19 0.70 2.72 -6.77
N PHE A 20 1.96 3.08 -7.04
CA PHE A 20 2.74 2.46 -8.10
C PHE A 20 2.95 0.95 -7.86
N PHE A 21 3.26 0.55 -6.62
CA PHE A 21 3.35 -0.87 -6.27
C PHE A 21 2.02 -1.61 -6.48
N GLN A 22 0.86 -1.02 -6.13
CA GLN A 22 -0.43 -1.66 -6.38
C GLN A 22 -0.75 -1.82 -7.86
N VAL A 23 -0.40 -0.83 -8.69
CA VAL A 23 -0.54 -0.94 -10.15
C VAL A 23 0.35 -2.06 -10.67
N PHE A 24 1.62 -2.11 -10.25
CA PHE A 24 2.55 -3.17 -10.62
C PHE A 24 2.03 -4.56 -10.22
N PHE A 25 1.52 -4.73 -9.00
CA PHE A 25 0.93 -6.00 -8.56
C PHE A 25 -0.29 -6.39 -9.38
N THR A 26 -1.17 -5.43 -9.67
CA THR A 26 -2.39 -5.67 -10.45
C THR A 26 -2.06 -6.13 -11.87
N ILE A 27 -1.06 -5.53 -12.52
CA ILE A 27 -0.58 -5.96 -13.84
C ILE A 27 -0.01 -7.38 -13.76
N LEU A 28 0.86 -7.66 -12.79
CA LEU A 28 1.46 -8.99 -12.62
C LEU A 28 0.41 -10.09 -12.38
N TYR A 29 -0.66 -9.81 -11.63
CA TYR A 29 -1.77 -10.75 -11.48
C TYR A 29 -2.56 -10.93 -12.78
N SER A 30 -2.74 -9.87 -13.57
CA SER A 30 -3.41 -9.94 -14.88
C SER A 30 -2.57 -10.69 -15.92
N ASP A 31 -1.25 -10.55 -15.86
CA ASP A 31 -0.30 -11.27 -16.71
C ASP A 31 -0.35 -12.78 -16.40
N LEU A 32 -0.46 -13.15 -15.12
CA LEU A 32 -0.64 -14.56 -14.73
C LEU A 32 -1.99 -15.12 -15.21
N GLU A 33 -3.08 -14.35 -15.07
CA GLU A 33 -4.41 -14.77 -15.52
C GLU A 33 -4.51 -14.98 -17.03
N SER A 34 -3.70 -14.23 -17.79
CA SER A 34 -3.62 -14.33 -19.25
C SER A 34 -2.54 -15.31 -19.72
N ASP A 35 -1.97 -16.11 -18.80
CA ASP A 35 -0.88 -17.06 -19.04
C ASP A 35 0.38 -16.45 -19.69
N TYR A 36 0.64 -15.14 -19.48
CA TYR A 36 1.83 -14.46 -19.98
C TYR A 36 3.09 -14.71 -19.15
N ILE A 37 2.93 -15.06 -17.86
CA ILE A 37 4.05 -15.31 -16.93
C ILE A 37 3.86 -16.59 -16.13
N ASN A 38 4.97 -17.22 -15.71
CA ASN A 38 4.90 -18.39 -14.86
C ASN A 38 4.53 -18.03 -13.41
N PRO A 39 3.81 -18.90 -12.69
CA PRO A 39 3.47 -18.68 -11.28
C PRO A 39 4.70 -18.56 -10.37
N ILE A 40 5.79 -19.28 -10.68
CA ILE A 40 7.06 -19.22 -9.93
C ILE A 40 7.71 -17.84 -10.08
N ASP A 41 7.76 -17.32 -11.31
CA ASP A 41 8.32 -15.99 -11.61
C ASP A 41 7.51 -14.88 -10.95
N LEU A 42 6.18 -15.01 -10.94
CA LEU A 42 5.29 -14.12 -10.22
C LEU A 42 5.61 -14.13 -8.71
N CYS A 43 5.63 -15.30 -8.08
CA CYS A 43 5.84 -15.41 -6.63
C CYS A 43 7.20 -14.83 -6.22
N ASN A 44 8.26 -15.12 -6.98
CA ASN A 44 9.60 -14.56 -6.73
C ASN A 44 9.63 -13.03 -6.82
N LYS A 45 8.96 -12.44 -7.83
CA LYS A 45 8.86 -10.99 -7.97
C LYS A 45 8.02 -10.40 -6.85
N LEU A 46 6.79 -10.86 -6.67
CA LEU A 46 5.85 -10.24 -5.72
C LEU A 46 6.35 -10.34 -4.28
N ASN A 47 6.88 -11.50 -3.88
CA ASN A 47 7.32 -11.71 -2.51
C ASN A 47 8.45 -10.75 -2.10
N LYS A 48 9.31 -10.37 -3.04
CA LYS A 48 10.35 -9.35 -2.82
C LYS A 48 9.77 -7.95 -2.58
N TYR A 49 8.62 -7.63 -3.18
CA TYR A 49 7.98 -6.31 -3.12
C TYR A 49 6.86 -6.18 -2.07
N ILE A 50 6.30 -7.30 -1.58
CA ILE A 50 5.26 -7.29 -0.54
C ILE A 50 5.80 -6.70 0.78
N LEU A 51 7.02 -7.06 1.18
CA LEU A 51 7.64 -6.54 2.40
C LEU A 51 7.92 -5.03 2.35
N PRO A 52 8.56 -4.47 1.30
CA PRO A 52 8.78 -3.03 1.23
C PRO A 52 7.48 -2.21 1.12
N GLU A 53 6.43 -2.70 0.44
CA GLU A 53 5.10 -2.03 0.44
C GLU A 53 4.54 -1.91 1.86
N ALA A 54 4.55 -3.03 2.61
CA ALA A 54 4.04 -3.05 3.97
C ALA A 54 4.88 -2.17 4.90
N ALA A 55 6.20 -2.12 4.70
CA ALA A 55 7.11 -1.27 5.46
C ALA A 55 6.85 0.23 5.20
N ILE A 56 6.66 0.64 3.95
CA ILE A 56 6.34 2.03 3.59
C ILE A 56 5.02 2.45 4.21
N GLN A 57 3.99 1.60 4.10
CA GLN A 57 2.69 1.88 4.70
C GLN A 57 2.76 1.98 6.23
N GLY A 58 3.47 1.05 6.88
CA GLY A 58 3.66 1.06 8.33
C GLY A 58 4.43 2.29 8.82
N PHE A 59 5.48 2.68 8.10
CA PHE A 59 6.26 3.88 8.40
C PHE A 59 5.40 5.15 8.34
N LEU A 60 4.55 5.27 7.32
CA LEU A 60 3.64 6.40 7.15
C LEU A 60 2.61 6.49 8.29
N THR A 61 2.04 5.37 8.72
CA THR A 61 1.12 5.32 9.86
C THR A 61 1.81 5.70 11.18
N ILE A 62 3.06 5.25 11.40
CA ILE A 62 3.83 5.61 12.61
C ILE A 62 4.13 7.11 12.64
N ILE A 63 4.51 7.72 11.51
CA ILE A 63 4.76 9.17 11.42
C ILE A 63 3.49 9.95 11.79
N PHE A 64 2.32 9.55 11.29
CA PHE A 64 1.07 10.24 11.64
C PHE A 64 0.71 10.10 13.11
N LEU A 65 1.00 8.95 13.72
CA LEU A 65 0.80 8.72 15.15
C LEU A 65 1.71 9.64 15.99
N LEU A 66 3.01 9.71 15.67
CA LEU A 66 4.00 10.50 16.41
C LEU A 66 3.73 12.01 16.34
N ASN A 67 3.17 12.49 15.23
CA ASN A 67 2.84 13.90 15.03
C ASN A 67 1.41 14.28 15.49
N GLY A 68 0.64 13.32 16.01
CA GLY A 68 -0.71 13.58 16.54
C GLY A 68 -1.78 13.86 15.47
N PHE A 69 -1.56 13.43 14.22
CA PHE A 69 -2.55 13.56 13.14
C PHE A 69 -3.57 12.42 13.19
N TRP A 70 -4.47 12.49 14.17
CA TRP A 70 -5.44 11.43 14.49
C TRP A 70 -6.31 11.01 13.29
N TRP A 71 -6.79 11.96 12.49
CA TRP A 71 -7.62 11.65 11.31
C TRP A 71 -6.85 10.87 10.23
N SER A 72 -5.64 11.30 9.89
CA SER A 72 -4.77 10.61 8.92
C SER A 72 -4.28 9.25 9.44
N PHE A 73 -4.07 9.15 10.76
CA PHE A 73 -3.76 7.88 11.41
C PHE A 73 -4.93 6.90 11.32
N LEU A 74 -6.15 7.31 11.69
CA LEU A 74 -7.33 6.44 11.66
C LEU A 74 -7.62 5.88 10.27
N VAL A 75 -7.38 6.68 9.25
CA VAL A 75 -7.48 6.29 7.85
C VAL A 75 -6.47 5.20 7.51
N THR A 76 -5.20 5.37 7.88
CA THR A 76 -4.09 4.48 7.48
C THR A 76 -3.94 3.23 8.35
N ALA A 77 -4.48 3.25 9.56
CA ALA A 77 -4.40 2.17 10.54
C ALA A 77 -5.04 0.84 10.08
N PRO A 78 -6.22 0.80 9.43
CA PRO A 78 -6.80 -0.44 8.92
C PRO A 78 -5.90 -1.18 7.92
N VAL A 79 -5.25 -0.45 7.01
CA VAL A 79 -4.33 -1.05 6.02
C VAL A 79 -3.07 -1.56 6.70
N MET A 80 -2.52 -0.79 7.64
CA MET A 80 -1.38 -1.24 8.45
C MET A 80 -1.73 -2.49 9.25
N ALA A 81 -2.89 -2.55 9.91
CA ALA A 81 -3.33 -3.69 10.70
C ALA A 81 -3.55 -4.93 9.82
N PHE A 82 -4.12 -4.75 8.62
CA PHE A 82 -4.27 -5.83 7.64
C PHE A 82 -2.92 -6.40 7.21
N ASN A 83 -1.97 -5.53 6.84
CA ASN A 83 -0.62 -5.92 6.44
C ASN A 83 0.15 -6.58 7.60
N ALA A 84 0.06 -6.02 8.81
CA ALA A 84 0.71 -6.56 10.01
C ALA A 84 0.19 -7.96 10.36
N ARG A 85 -1.14 -8.16 10.30
CA ARG A 85 -1.75 -9.49 10.51
C ARG A 85 -1.27 -10.51 9.49
N LYS A 86 -1.12 -10.11 8.22
CA LYS A 86 -0.62 -10.98 7.14
C LYS A 86 0.85 -11.37 7.33
N ILE A 87 1.67 -10.45 7.85
CA ILE A 87 3.06 -10.71 8.21
C ILE A 87 3.14 -11.66 9.42
N GLN A 88 2.36 -11.42 10.48
CA GLN A 88 2.34 -12.24 11.69
C GLN A 88 1.90 -13.69 11.41
N LEU A 89 0.96 -13.88 10.48
CA LEU A 89 0.49 -15.20 10.08
C LEU A 89 1.43 -15.90 9.07
N ASN A 90 2.55 -15.28 8.69
CA ASN A 90 3.46 -15.75 7.60
C ASN A 90 2.76 -16.04 6.26
N THR A 91 1.53 -15.55 6.06
CA THR A 91 0.74 -15.70 4.83
C THR A 91 1.06 -14.62 3.79
N HIS A 92 2.18 -13.90 3.96
CA HIS A 92 2.69 -12.95 2.99
C HIS A 92 3.41 -13.66 1.81
N LEU A 93 3.90 -14.88 2.04
CA LEU A 93 4.53 -15.72 1.04
C LEU A 93 3.48 -16.29 0.11
N LEU A 94 3.59 -15.98 -1.18
CA LEU A 94 2.77 -16.59 -2.22
C LEU A 94 3.40 -17.93 -2.60
N ASP A 95 2.59 -19.00 -2.56
CA ASP A 95 2.96 -20.32 -3.03
C ASP A 95 2.52 -20.49 -4.50
N ALA A 96 3.47 -20.83 -5.36
CA ALA A 96 3.25 -21.03 -6.79
C ALA A 96 2.29 -22.19 -7.09
N THR A 97 2.11 -23.13 -6.16
CA THR A 97 1.19 -24.27 -6.32
C THR A 97 -0.28 -23.90 -6.06
N GLU A 98 -0.54 -22.93 -5.17
CA GLU A 98 -1.89 -22.48 -4.83
C GLU A 98 -2.29 -21.16 -5.50
N ILE A 99 -1.34 -20.44 -6.12
CA ILE A 99 -1.57 -19.08 -6.62
C ILE A 99 -2.73 -18.98 -7.61
N PHE A 100 -2.91 -19.96 -8.50
CA PHE A 100 -4.03 -19.97 -9.45
C PHE A 100 -5.39 -20.12 -8.76
N ARG A 101 -5.46 -20.90 -7.67
CA ARG A 101 -6.69 -21.13 -6.91
C ARG A 101 -7.08 -19.90 -6.07
N THR A 102 -6.09 -19.14 -5.60
CA THR A 102 -6.28 -17.95 -4.75
C THR A 102 -6.18 -16.63 -5.53
N LEU A 103 -5.86 -16.68 -6.83
CA LEU A 103 -5.62 -15.52 -7.70
C LEU A 103 -6.75 -14.49 -7.62
N GLY A 104 -8.00 -14.94 -7.76
CA GLY A 104 -9.16 -14.04 -7.70
C GLY A 104 -9.28 -13.28 -6.38
N LYS A 105 -8.88 -13.89 -5.26
CA LYS A 105 -8.87 -13.22 -3.94
C LYS A 105 -7.76 -12.17 -3.89
N HIS A 106 -6.53 -12.54 -4.27
CA HIS A 106 -5.38 -11.63 -4.25
C HIS A 106 -5.50 -10.47 -5.24
N LYS A 107 -6.05 -10.72 -6.43
CA LYS A 107 -6.40 -9.68 -7.41
C LYS A 107 -7.40 -8.70 -6.81
N LYS A 108 -8.49 -9.19 -6.21
CA LYS A 108 -9.49 -8.33 -5.56
C LYS A 108 -8.90 -7.53 -4.40
N GLU A 109 -8.04 -8.12 -3.58
CA GLU A 109 -7.29 -7.42 -2.53
C GLU A 109 -6.44 -6.28 -3.12
N SER A 110 -5.69 -6.55 -4.20
CA SER A 110 -4.88 -5.55 -4.91
C SER A 110 -5.72 -4.40 -5.46
N TYR A 111 -6.87 -4.68 -6.08
CA TYR A 111 -7.79 -3.64 -6.56
C TYR A 111 -8.38 -2.79 -5.44
N ILE A 112 -8.75 -3.40 -4.31
CA ILE A 112 -9.26 -2.66 -3.14
C ILE A 112 -8.17 -1.74 -2.59
N LYS A 113 -6.95 -2.25 -2.44
CA LYS A 113 -5.80 -1.44 -2.01
C LYS A 113 -5.49 -0.32 -2.98
N LEU A 114 -5.55 -0.58 -4.29
CA LEU A 114 -5.35 0.43 -5.33
C LEU A 114 -6.37 1.56 -5.19
N GLY A 115 -7.66 1.23 -5.08
CA GLY A 115 -8.74 2.22 -4.89
C GLY A 115 -8.56 3.02 -3.59
N TYR A 116 -8.16 2.33 -2.51
CA TYR A 116 -7.81 2.97 -1.24
C TYR A 116 -6.69 4.00 -1.43
N HIS A 117 -5.53 3.59 -1.97
CA HIS A 117 -4.38 4.49 -2.14
C HIS A 117 -4.69 5.66 -3.07
N LEU A 118 -5.51 5.45 -4.10
CA LEU A 118 -5.95 6.51 -5.01
C LEU A 118 -6.82 7.56 -4.30
N LEU A 119 -7.83 7.13 -3.53
CA LEU A 119 -8.68 8.06 -2.77
C LEU A 119 -7.87 8.82 -1.72
N PHE A 120 -7.01 8.12 -0.99
CA PHE A 120 -6.20 8.74 0.06
C PHE A 120 -5.05 9.61 -0.46
N PHE A 121 -4.63 9.42 -1.71
CA PHE A 121 -3.72 10.33 -2.38
C PHE A 121 -4.31 11.75 -2.45
N PHE A 122 -5.56 11.89 -2.91
CA PHE A 122 -6.24 13.18 -2.97
C PHE A 122 -6.51 13.76 -1.57
N PHE A 123 -6.84 12.89 -0.61
CA PHE A 123 -7.01 13.31 0.80
C PHE A 123 -5.72 13.91 1.38
N PHE A 124 -4.58 13.25 1.22
CA PHE A 124 -3.29 13.78 1.71
C PHE A 124 -2.87 15.05 0.97
N LEU A 125 -3.13 15.14 -0.33
CA LEU A 125 -2.94 16.36 -1.11
C LEU A 125 -3.76 17.52 -0.54
N TYR A 126 -5.05 17.31 -0.27
CA TYR A 126 -5.91 18.31 0.35
C TYR A 126 -5.39 18.76 1.72
N CYS A 127 -5.03 17.82 2.59
CA CYS A 127 -4.46 18.14 3.90
C CYS A 127 -3.12 18.90 3.79
N MET A 128 -2.28 18.58 2.81
CA MET A 128 -1.04 19.30 2.53
C MET A 128 -1.32 20.76 2.16
N ILE A 129 -2.25 21.00 1.23
CA ILE A 129 -2.61 22.36 0.79
C ILE A 129 -3.21 23.16 1.94
N VAL A 130 -4.11 22.56 2.73
CA VAL A 130 -4.70 23.23 3.90
C VAL A 130 -3.63 23.56 4.95
N ALA A 131 -2.67 22.67 5.19
CA ALA A 131 -1.55 22.94 6.09
C ALA A 131 -0.68 24.09 5.56
N LEU A 132 -0.38 24.10 4.27
CA LEU A 132 0.44 25.13 3.62
C LEU A 132 -0.24 26.51 3.61
N VAL A 133 -1.56 26.57 3.45
CA VAL A 133 -2.32 27.83 3.46
C VAL A 133 -2.50 28.38 4.88
N ARG A 134 -2.45 27.52 5.90
CA ARG A 134 -2.57 27.91 7.31
C ARG A 134 -1.23 28.31 7.94
N ASP A 135 -0.12 28.00 7.30
CA ASP A 135 1.23 28.49 7.62
C ASP A 135 1.46 29.91 7.12
#